data_AF-D7DXZ5-F1
#
_entry.id   AF-D7DXZ5-F1
#
_cell.length_a   1.000
_cell.length_b   1.000
_cell.length_c   1.000
_cell.angle_alpha   90.00
_cell.angle_beta   90.00
_cell.angle_gamma   90.00
#
_symmetry.space_group_name_H-M   'P 1'
#
loop_
_entity.id
_entity.type
_entity.pdbx_description
1 polymer ?
#
loop_
_entity_poly.entity_id
_entity_poly.type
_entity_poly.pdbx_seq_one_letter_code
_entity_poly.pdbx_strand_id
1 'polypeptide(L)'
;MTTYTIEFKEGILRINFGEPTQNDQIVQDTTPRLEEMVQSGEFAGGQFLRINGPISIPVAFVSAHKLAHIHGEISSFNKWVNM
;
A
#
# COMPACT_ATOMS: atom_id res chain seq x y z
N MET A 1 -16.81 6.70 5.60
CA MET A 1 -15.72 6.52 6.59
C MET A 1 -14.70 5.62 5.97
N THR A 2 -13.43 5.99 5.96
CA THR A 2 -12.38 5.21 5.31
C THR A 2 -11.59 4.48 6.38
N THR A 3 -11.51 3.16 6.28
CA THR A 3 -10.73 2.27 7.18
C THR A 3 -9.23 2.38 6.90
N TYR A 4 -8.86 2.93 5.75
CA TYR A 4 -7.52 2.93 5.22
C TYR A 4 -7.30 4.07 4.22
N THR A 5 -6.11 4.65 4.18
CA THR A 5 -5.76 5.72 3.23
C THR A 5 -4.47 5.38 2.48
N ILE A 6 -4.45 5.69 1.19
CA ILE A 6 -3.33 5.44 0.28
C ILE A 6 -3.11 6.67 -0.59
N GLU A 7 -1.90 7.21 -0.58
CA GLU A 7 -1.48 8.34 -1.41
C GLU A 7 -0.11 8.05 -2.01
N PHE A 8 0.05 8.23 -3.32
CA PHE A 8 1.35 8.19 -3.97
C PHE A 8 1.89 9.61 -4.17
N LYS A 9 2.99 9.94 -3.49
CA LYS A 9 3.57 11.29 -3.54
C LYS A 9 5.08 11.22 -3.41
N GLU A 10 5.78 11.95 -4.28
CA GLU A 10 7.25 12.05 -4.27
C GLU A 10 7.94 10.66 -4.36
N GLY A 11 7.36 9.71 -5.09
CA GLY A 11 7.91 8.36 -5.23
C GLY A 11 7.70 7.45 -4.01
N ILE A 12 6.85 7.86 -3.05
CA ILE A 12 6.54 7.10 -1.84
C ILE A 12 5.04 6.81 -1.81
N LEU A 13 4.69 5.53 -1.62
CA LEU A 13 3.34 5.10 -1.31
C LEU A 13 3.10 5.26 0.19
N ARG A 14 2.40 6.34 0.55
CA ARG A 14 2.06 6.67 1.92
C ARG A 14 0.77 5.98 2.29
N ILE A 15 0.78 5.33 3.44
CA ILE A 15 -0.31 4.49 3.92
C ILE A 15 -0.68 4.91 5.34
N ASN A 16 -1.95 4.86 5.70
CA ASN A 16 -2.39 5.03 7.09
C ASN A 16 -3.67 4.24 7.39
N PHE A 17 -3.83 3.82 8.64
CA PHE A 17 -5.11 3.31 9.12
C PHE A 17 -6.08 4.48 9.37
N GLY A 18 -7.36 4.23 9.10
CA GLY A 18 -8.45 5.11 9.46
C GLY A 18 -9.25 4.52 10.61
N GLU A 19 -10.56 4.32 10.40
CA GLU A 19 -11.42 3.73 11.43
C GLU A 19 -10.98 2.31 11.83
N PRO A 20 -11.03 1.95 13.12
CA PRO A 20 -10.71 0.59 13.58
C PRO A 20 -11.54 -0.47 12.87
N THR A 21 -10.88 -1.47 12.30
CA THR A 21 -11.54 -2.59 11.62
C THR A 21 -10.64 -3.83 11.60
N GLN A 22 -11.17 -4.95 11.09
CA GLN A 22 -10.44 -6.20 10.96
C GLN A 22 -9.62 -6.28 9.67
N ASN A 23 -8.55 -7.09 9.69
CA ASN A 23 -7.59 -7.18 8.58
C ASN A 23 -8.22 -7.61 7.25
N ASP A 24 -9.24 -8.46 7.29
CA ASP A 24 -10.00 -8.88 6.10
C ASP A 24 -10.70 -7.67 5.45
N GLN A 25 -11.32 -6.81 6.24
CA GLN A 25 -11.93 -5.57 5.74
C GLN A 25 -10.88 -4.61 5.17
N ILE A 26 -9.74 -4.41 5.86
CA ILE A 26 -8.67 -3.53 5.35
C ILE A 26 -8.17 -4.03 3.98
N VAL A 27 -8.04 -5.34 3.79
CA VAL A 27 -7.63 -5.93 2.50
C VAL A 27 -8.68 -5.68 1.41
N GLN A 28 -9.97 -5.86 1.72
CA GLN A 28 -11.07 -5.59 0.78
C GLN A 28 -11.13 -4.12 0.37
N ASP A 29 -10.79 -3.20 1.28
CA ASP A 29 -10.80 -1.77 1.01
C ASP A 29 -9.52 -1.32 0.26
N THR A 30 -8.38 -1.93 0.57
CA THR A 30 -7.07 -1.58 -0.02
C THR A 30 -6.95 -2.06 -1.47
N THR A 31 -7.43 -3.26 -1.77
CA THR A 31 -7.21 -3.90 -3.07
C THR A 31 -7.78 -3.08 -4.24
N PRO A 32 -9.07 -2.65 -4.22
CA PRO A 32 -9.65 -1.88 -5.31
C PRO A 32 -8.97 -0.53 -5.48
N ARG A 33 -8.55 0.12 -4.39
CA ARG A 33 -7.84 1.40 -4.47
C ARG A 33 -6.48 1.25 -5.15
N LEU A 34 -5.71 0.21 -4.82
CA LEU A 34 -4.45 -0.06 -5.51
C LEU A 34 -4.67 -0.35 -7.00
N GLU A 35 -5.69 -1.14 -7.34
CA GLU A 35 -6.04 -1.43 -8.73
C GLU A 35 -6.41 -0.16 -9.51
N GLU A 36 -7.21 0.73 -8.90
CA GLU A 36 -7.54 2.03 -9.48
C GLU A 36 -6.29 2.87 -9.77
N MET A 37 -5.36 2.96 -8.81
CA MET A 37 -4.09 3.69 -8.98
C MET A 37 -3.22 3.12 -10.11
N VAL A 38 -3.24 1.80 -10.27
CA VAL A 38 -2.53 1.13 -11.36
C VAL A 38 -3.18 1.45 -12.70
N GLN A 39 -4.51 1.37 -12.79
CA GLN A 39 -5.26 1.62 -14.02
C GLN A 39 -5.21 3.10 -14.44
N SER A 40 -5.18 4.02 -13.47
CA SER A 40 -5.07 5.46 -13.72
C SER A 40 -3.66 5.90 -14.14
N GLY A 41 -2.66 5.01 -14.02
CA GLY A 41 -1.27 5.33 -14.32
C GLY A 41 -0.62 6.24 -13.28
N GLU A 42 -1.13 6.29 -12.04
CA GLU A 42 -0.51 7.04 -10.93
C GLU A 42 0.93 6.55 -10.65
N PHE A 43 1.22 5.28 -10.95
CA PHE A 43 2.57 4.73 -10.87
C PHE A 43 3.28 4.84 -12.22
N ALA A 44 4.39 5.57 -12.26
CA ALA A 44 5.28 5.63 -13.43
C ALA A 44 6.02 4.30 -13.70
N GLY A 45 5.85 3.28 -12.85
CA GLY A 45 6.70 2.09 -12.81
C GLY A 45 8.10 2.39 -12.29
N GLY A 46 8.97 1.38 -12.32
CA GLY A 46 10.40 1.56 -12.04
C GLY A 46 10.98 0.54 -11.07
N GLN A 47 12.29 0.61 -10.84
CA GLN A 47 13.01 -0.43 -10.12
C GLN A 47 12.58 -0.56 -8.65
N PHE A 48 12.23 0.54 -7.98
CA PHE A 48 11.97 0.55 -6.54
C PHE A 48 10.67 1.29 -6.20
N LEU A 49 9.85 0.65 -5.36
CA LEU A 49 8.73 1.29 -4.66
C LEU A 49 8.97 1.26 -3.15
N ARG A 50 8.75 2.41 -2.51
CA ARG A 50 8.83 2.57 -1.05
C ARG A 50 7.44 2.77 -0.50
N ILE A 51 7.02 1.88 0.39
CA ILE A 51 5.79 1.99 1.16
C ILE A 51 6.15 2.51 2.55
N ASN A 52 5.47 3.57 2.99
CA ASN A 52 5.71 4.18 4.29
C ASN A 52 4.41 4.39 5.06
N GLY A 53 4.31 3.80 6.25
CA GLY A 53 3.16 3.97 7.13
C GLY A 53 2.81 2.73 7.94
N PRO A 54 1.82 2.82 8.85
CA PRO A 54 1.30 1.65 9.54
C PRO A 54 0.60 0.73 8.56
N ILE A 55 1.07 -0.51 8.48
CA ILE A 55 0.56 -1.52 7.56
C ILE A 55 0.44 -2.86 8.27
N SER A 56 -0.68 -3.56 8.09
CA SER A 56 -0.83 -4.93 8.57
C SER A 56 -0.14 -5.90 7.60
N ILE A 57 0.30 -7.06 8.09
CA ILE A 57 0.99 -8.06 7.25
C ILE A 57 0.16 -8.48 6.03
N PRO A 58 -1.16 -8.76 6.13
CA PRO A 58 -1.97 -9.10 4.95
C PRO A 58 -1.97 -8.00 3.89
N VAL A 59 -2.08 -6.74 4.31
CA VAL A 59 -2.09 -5.60 3.40
C VAL A 59 -0.72 -5.39 2.75
N ALA A 60 0.36 -5.63 3.48
CA ALA A 60 1.72 -5.59 2.93
C ALA A 60 1.90 -6.64 1.81
N PHE A 61 1.42 -7.87 2.02
CA PHE A 61 1.47 -8.93 1.00
C PHE A 61 0.62 -8.62 -0.22
N VAL A 62 -0.62 -8.16 -0.01
CA VAL A 62 -1.52 -7.80 -1.11
C VAL A 62 -0.94 -6.63 -1.91
N SER A 63 -0.41 -5.60 -1.23
CA SER A 63 0.23 -4.45 -1.89
C SER A 63 1.45 -4.90 -2.70
N ALA A 64 2.32 -5.71 -2.09
CA ALA A 64 3.52 -6.23 -2.76
C ALA A 64 3.16 -7.04 -4.00
N HIS A 65 2.22 -7.98 -3.91
CA HIS A 65 1.83 -8.81 -5.06
C HIS A 65 1.25 -7.97 -6.20
N LYS A 66 0.35 -7.02 -5.90
CA LYS A 66 -0.30 -6.20 -6.94
C LYS A 66 0.70 -5.28 -7.65
N LEU A 67 1.62 -4.69 -6.88
CA LEU A 67 2.57 -3.71 -7.40
C LEU A 67 3.85 -4.35 -7.96
N ALA A 68 4.12 -5.63 -7.68
CA ALA A 68 5.30 -6.36 -8.18
C ALA A 68 5.29 -6.56 -9.69
N HIS A 69 4.13 -6.43 -10.33
CA HIS A 69 4.02 -6.43 -11.79
C HIS A 69 4.47 -5.10 -12.43
N ILE A 70 4.64 -4.05 -11.62
CA ILE A 70 4.93 -2.68 -12.04
C ILE A 70 6.33 -2.26 -11.56
N HIS A 71 6.75 -2.76 -10.40
CA HIS A 71 8.01 -2.44 -9.76
C HIS A 71 8.87 -3.69 -9.55
N GLY A 72 10.18 -3.55 -9.76
CA GLY A 72 11.14 -4.65 -9.59
C GLY A 72 11.41 -5.00 -8.12
N GLU A 73 11.30 -4.03 -7.23
CA GLU A 73 11.49 -4.18 -5.79
C GLU A 73 10.48 -3.34 -5.02
N ILE A 74 9.95 -3.92 -3.93
CA ILE A 74 8.99 -3.27 -3.05
C ILE A 74 9.48 -3.40 -1.62
N SER A 75 9.61 -2.27 -0.95
CA SER A 75 10.04 -2.20 0.45
C SER A 75 8.94 -1.53 1.28
N SER A 76 8.67 -2.08 2.47
CA SER A 76 7.68 -1.53 3.41
C SER A 76 8.35 -1.14 4.71
N PHE A 77 8.29 0.15 5.04
CA PHE A 77 8.72 0.65 6.33
C PHE A 77 7.51 0.91 7.23
N ASN A 78 7.52 0.29 8.40
CA ASN A 78 6.50 0.45 9.42
C ASN A 78 7.15 0.78 10.76
N LYS A 79 6.89 1.99 11.29
CA LYS A 79 7.44 2.47 12.57
C LYS A 79 7.05 1.63 13.80
N TRP A 80 5.99 0.81 13.68
CA TRP A 80 5.58 -0.14 14.74
C TRP A 80 6.46 -1.40 14.75
N VAL A 81 7.27 -1.59 13.71
CA VAL A 81 8.36 -2.57 13.64
C VAL A 81 9.68 -1.86 13.96
N ASN A 82 9.76 -1.21 15.12
CA ASN A 82 11.04 -0.98 15.76
C ASN A 82 11.22 -2.14 16.75
N MET A 83 12.08 -3.09 16.37
CA MET A 83 12.65 -4.06 17.32
C MET A 83 13.52 -3.34 18.33
#